data_AF-A0A177AV04-F1
#
_entry.id   AF-A0A177AV04-F1
#
_cell.length_a   1.000
_cell.length_b   1.000
_cell.length_c   1.000
_cell.angle_alpha   90.00
_cell.angle_beta   90.00
_cell.angle_gamma   90.00
#
_symmetry.space_group_name_H-M   'P 1'
#
loop_
_entity.id
_entity.type
_entity.pdbx_description
1 polymer ?
#
loop_
_entity_poly.entity_id
_entity_poly.type
_entity_poly.pdbx_seq_one_letter_code
_entity_poly.pdbx_strand_id
1 'polypeptide(L)'
;MKLTRILYYYVKLEKVPGRIDRGMRQRYQPVTSKLKYEALKRIILEQNNLDILKLNYLNQTENDKIERMQSKQDEKIKETNTNDDKQSKLIRHGLLSNHLNHLNVIKRWE
;
A
#
# COMPACT_ATOMS: atom_id res chain seq x y z
N MET A 1 9.08 38.29 -39.13
CA MET A 1 8.91 37.00 -39.84
C MET A 1 8.85 35.78 -38.88
N LYS A 2 8.09 35.86 -37.76
CA LYS A 2 7.89 34.68 -36.87
C LYS A 2 6.64 33.89 -37.27
N LEU A 3 5.61 34.60 -37.72
CA LEU A 3 4.31 34.03 -38.12
C LEU A 3 4.42 33.12 -39.35
N THR A 4 5.24 33.50 -40.33
CA THR A 4 5.53 32.67 -41.51
C THR A 4 6.28 31.39 -41.16
N ARG A 5 7.24 31.43 -40.23
CA ARG A 5 7.96 30.24 -39.73
C ARG A 5 7.03 29.25 -39.03
N ILE A 6 6.08 29.75 -38.22
CA ILE A 6 5.07 28.92 -37.54
C ILE A 6 4.13 28.27 -38.57
N LEU A 7 3.69 29.01 -39.59
CA LEU A 7 2.86 28.46 -40.68
C LEU A 7 3.59 27.36 -41.47
N TYR A 8 4.87 27.58 -41.82
CA TYR A 8 5.68 26.57 -42.49
C TYR A 8 5.87 25.29 -41.67
N TYR A 9 5.91 25.41 -40.33
CA TYR A 9 5.99 24.26 -39.44
C TYR A 9 4.75 23.36 -39.56
N TYR A 10 3.55 23.94 -39.64
CA TYR A 10 2.30 23.18 -39.81
C TYR A 10 2.13 22.60 -41.22
N VAL A 11 2.66 23.26 -42.26
CA VAL A 11 2.62 22.76 -43.64
C VAL A 11 3.51 21.53 -43.84
N LYS A 12 4.63 21.44 -43.11
CA LYS A 12 5.60 20.33 -43.22
C LYS A 12 5.26 19.09 -42.39
N LEU A 13 4.26 19.15 -41.51
CA LEU A 13 3.85 18.00 -40.72
C LEU A 13 3.03 17.02 -41.57
N GLU A 14 3.44 15.75 -41.57
CA GLU A 14 2.65 14.67 -42.17
C GLU A 14 1.27 14.60 -41.52
N LYS A 15 0.22 14.77 -42.33
CA LYS A 15 -1.16 14.70 -41.87
C LYS A 15 -1.58 13.24 -41.72
N VAL A 16 -1.44 12.70 -40.52
CA VAL A 16 -2.00 11.40 -40.17
C VAL A 16 -3.50 11.57 -39.86
N PRO A 17 -4.40 10.87 -40.57
CA PRO A 17 -5.84 10.99 -40.30
C PRO A 17 -6.19 10.31 -38.97
N GLY A 18 -6.96 11.01 -38.12
CA GLY A 18 -7.36 10.49 -36.82
C GLY A 18 -6.31 10.70 -35.73
N ARG A 19 -6.25 9.78 -34.75
CA ARG A 19 -5.28 9.85 -33.66
C ARG A 19 -3.93 9.28 -34.10
N ILE A 20 -2.84 9.97 -33.78
CA ILE A 20 -1.48 9.63 -34.24
C ILE A 20 -1.02 8.26 -33.70
N ASP A 21 -1.41 7.93 -32.46
CA ASP A 21 -0.89 6.77 -31.73
C ASP A 21 -1.75 5.50 -31.87
N ARG A 22 -2.92 5.59 -32.53
CA ARG A 22 -3.90 4.49 -32.57
C ARG A 22 -4.75 4.51 -33.84
N GLY A 23 -5.01 3.33 -34.38
CA GLY A 23 -5.88 3.12 -35.54
C GLY A 23 -5.12 2.52 -36.72
N MET A 24 -5.82 2.38 -37.86
CA MET A 24 -5.25 1.76 -39.07
C MET A 24 -4.09 2.57 -39.67
N ARG A 25 -4.19 3.91 -39.63
CA ARG A 25 -3.15 4.83 -40.08
C ARG A 25 -2.59 5.56 -38.87
N GLN A 26 -1.50 5.03 -38.33
CA GLN A 26 -0.81 5.57 -37.16
C GLN A 26 0.64 5.91 -37.53
N ARG A 27 1.27 6.80 -36.78
CA ARG A 27 2.67 7.12 -36.98
C ARG A 27 3.53 6.04 -36.31
N TYR A 28 4.23 5.25 -37.12
CA TYR A 28 5.16 4.25 -36.59
C TYR A 28 6.38 4.94 -35.97
N GLN A 29 6.59 4.71 -34.68
CA GLN A 29 7.81 5.15 -34.00
C GLN A 29 8.89 4.07 -34.16
N PRO A 30 10.03 4.38 -34.81
CA PRO A 30 11.09 3.41 -34.99
C PRO A 30 11.77 3.08 -33.66
N VAL A 31 12.16 1.82 -33.47
CA VAL A 31 12.92 1.39 -32.31
C VAL A 31 14.36 1.89 -32.46
N THR A 32 14.72 2.90 -31.66
CA THR A 32 16.06 3.48 -31.65
C THR A 32 17.07 2.59 -30.91
N SER A 33 18.35 2.76 -31.22
CA SER A 33 19.44 2.06 -30.51
C SER A 33 19.43 2.34 -29.01
N LYS A 34 19.07 3.57 -28.60
CA LYS A 34 18.91 3.96 -27.20
C LYS A 34 17.85 3.11 -26.49
N LEU A 35 16.67 2.94 -27.11
CA LEU A 35 15.60 2.10 -26.54
C LEU A 35 16.05 0.63 -26.41
N LYS A 36 16.78 0.11 -27.39
CA LYS A 36 17.34 -1.25 -27.31
C LYS A 36 18.33 -1.39 -26.16
N TYR A 37 19.22 -0.41 -25.98
CA TYR A 37 20.18 -0.40 -24.89
C TYR A 37 19.50 -0.34 -23.52
N GLU A 38 18.51 0.52 -23.35
CA GLU A 38 17.74 0.62 -22.11
C GLU A 38 16.99 -0.68 -21.80
N ALA A 39 16.39 -1.31 -22.81
CA ALA A 39 15.73 -2.61 -22.67
C ALA A 39 16.72 -3.70 -22.22
N LEU A 40 17.89 -3.81 -22.86
CA LEU A 40 18.93 -4.76 -22.47
C LEU A 40 19.40 -4.54 -21.03
N LYS A 41 19.60 -3.27 -20.63
CA LYS A 41 19.97 -2.94 -19.26
C LYS A 41 18.94 -3.44 -18.25
N ARG A 42 17.65 -3.31 -18.55
CA ARG A 42 16.56 -3.83 -17.70
C ARG A 42 16.58 -5.35 -17.62
N ILE A 43 16.75 -6.03 -18.75
CA ILE A 43 16.83 -7.50 -18.80
C ILE A 43 17.98 -8.02 -17.92
N ILE A 44 19.15 -7.37 -17.99
CA ILE A 44 20.31 -7.76 -17.16
C ILE A 44 19.99 -7.57 -15.67
N LEU A 45 19.33 -6.47 -15.30
CA LEU A 45 18.92 -6.22 -13.91
C LEU A 45 17.90 -7.27 -13.43
N GLU A 46 16.91 -7.60 -14.26
CA GLU A 46 15.92 -8.63 -13.95
C GLU A 46 16.59 -10.00 -13.75
N GLN A 47 17.54 -10.35 -14.62
CA GLN A 47 18.29 -11.59 -14.49
C GLN A 47 19.08 -11.64 -13.18
N ASN A 48 19.79 -10.56 -12.83
CA ASN A 48 20.53 -10.49 -11.57
C ASN A 48 19.60 -10.63 -10.36
N ASN A 49 18.43 -9.99 -10.40
CA ASN A 49 17.43 -10.11 -9.33
C ASN A 49 16.92 -11.55 -9.22
N LEU A 50 16.65 -12.22 -10.34
CA LEU A 50 16.24 -13.62 -10.34
C LEU A 50 17.32 -14.53 -9.75
N ASP A 51 18.59 -14.27 -10.04
CA ASP A 51 19.69 -15.08 -9.52
C ASP A 51 19.88 -14.89 -8.01
N ILE A 52 19.65 -13.67 -7.49
CA ILE A 52 19.59 -13.41 -6.05
C ILE A 52 18.38 -14.13 -5.41
N LEU A 53 17.19 -14.02 -6.02
CA LEU A 53 15.97 -14.60 -5.48
C LEU A 53 15.93 -16.13 -5.52
N LYS A 54 16.71 -16.78 -6.40
CA LYS A 54 16.86 -18.23 -6.42
C LYS A 54 17.61 -18.75 -5.19
N LEU A 55 18.49 -17.95 -4.60
CA LEU A 55 19.28 -18.31 -3.43
C LEU A 55 18.46 -18.04 -2.16
N ASN A 56 17.49 -18.92 -1.90
CA ASN A 56 16.71 -18.84 -0.68
C ASN A 56 17.56 -19.29 0.52
N TYR A 57 17.71 -18.40 1.51
CA TYR A 57 18.41 -18.69 2.76
C TYR A 57 17.63 -19.66 3.66
N LEU A 58 16.30 -19.60 3.60
CA LEU A 58 15.40 -20.43 4.40
C LEU A 58 14.68 -21.43 3.51
N ASN A 59 14.50 -22.63 4.04
CA ASN A 59 13.63 -23.62 3.42
C ASN A 59 12.17 -23.20 3.59
N GLN A 60 11.29 -23.64 2.69
CA GLN A 60 9.88 -23.25 2.70
C GLN A 60 9.18 -23.61 4.02
N THR A 61 9.56 -24.73 4.62
CA THR A 61 9.04 -25.18 5.93
C THR A 61 9.48 -24.31 7.11
N GLU A 62 10.61 -23.59 6.99
CA GLU A 62 11.10 -22.66 8.00
C GLU A 62 10.37 -21.31 7.88
N ASN A 63 10.15 -20.84 6.65
CA ASN A 63 9.33 -19.65 6.38
C ASN A 63 7.90 -19.82 6.92
N ASP A 64 7.25 -20.96 6.65
CA ASP A 64 5.90 -21.24 7.13
C ASP A 64 5.82 -21.22 8.67
N LYS A 65 6.88 -21.64 9.37
CA LYS A 65 6.94 -21.61 10.83
C LYS A 65 7.07 -20.17 11.34
N ILE A 66 7.89 -19.35 10.68
CA ILE A 66 8.08 -17.93 11.04
C ILE A 66 6.78 -17.16 10.83
N GLU A 67 6.11 -17.35 9.70
CA GLU A 67 4.83 -16.69 9.41
C GLU A 67 3.76 -17.04 10.44
N ARG A 68 3.68 -18.31 10.84
CA ARG A 68 2.77 -18.77 11.92
C ARG A 68 3.12 -18.19 13.29
N MET A 69 4.40 -17.90 13.57
CA MET A 69 4.78 -17.23 14.81
C MET A 69 4.40 -15.76 14.79
N GLN A 70 4.56 -15.08 13.65
CA GLN A 70 4.17 -13.67 13.49
C GLN A 70 2.66 -13.49 13.59
N SER A 71 1.87 -14.35 12.95
CA SER A 71 0.40 -14.27 13.04
C SER A 71 -0.09 -14.44 14.48
N LYS A 72 0.51 -15.32 15.27
CA LYS A 72 0.21 -15.46 16.70
C LYS A 72 0.63 -14.24 17.53
N GLN A 73 1.68 -13.54 17.14
CA GLN A 73 2.08 -12.28 17.79
C GLN A 73 1.10 -11.16 17.45
N ASP A 74 0.67 -11.07 16.19
CA ASP A 74 -0.29 -10.07 15.73
C ASP A 74 -1.67 -10.26 16.38
N GLU A 75 -2.10 -11.51 16.58
CA GLU A 75 -3.32 -11.84 17.33
C GLU A 75 -3.22 -11.37 18.79
N LYS A 76 -2.09 -11.65 19.47
CA LYS A 76 -1.86 -11.17 20.85
C LYS A 76 -1.87 -9.65 20.95
N ILE A 77 -1.28 -8.94 19.99
CA ILE A 77 -1.25 -7.47 19.95
C ILE A 77 -2.67 -6.90 19.74
N LYS A 78 -3.52 -7.58 18.95
CA LYS A 78 -4.92 -7.19 18.78
C LYS A 78 -5.74 -7.42 20.05
N GLU A 79 -5.54 -8.54 20.74
CA GLU A 79 -6.20 -8.84 22.01
C GLU A 79 -5.87 -7.80 23.09
N THR A 80 -4.60 -7.41 23.24
CA THR A 80 -4.19 -6.38 24.22
C THR A 80 -4.78 -5.00 23.93
N ASN A 81 -4.95 -4.64 22.65
CA ASN A 81 -5.39 -3.30 22.25
C ASN A 81 -6.92 -3.11 22.23
N THR A 82 -7.70 -4.18 22.27
CA THR A 82 -9.15 -4.11 22.01
C THR A 82 -10.00 -4.01 23.26
N ASN A 83 -9.65 -4.69 24.36
CA ASN A 83 -10.61 -4.88 25.46
C ASN A 83 -10.18 -4.29 26.82
N ASP A 84 -8.96 -4.55 27.31
CA ASP A 84 -8.63 -4.24 28.72
C ASP A 84 -8.25 -2.77 28.96
N ASP A 85 -7.49 -2.17 28.06
CA ASP A 85 -7.01 -0.79 28.22
C ASP A 85 -8.06 0.27 27.92
N LYS A 86 -9.10 -0.08 27.17
CA LYS A 86 -10.19 0.84 26.81
C LYS A 86 -11.31 0.84 27.85
N GLN A 87 -11.63 -0.33 28.42
CA GLN A 87 -12.64 -0.43 29.48
C GLN A 87 -12.17 0.19 30.80
N SER A 88 -10.89 0.05 31.14
CA SER A 88 -10.32 0.62 32.38
C SER A 88 -10.24 2.15 32.39
N LYS A 89 -10.25 2.80 31.23
CA LYS A 89 -10.23 4.27 31.08
C LYS A 89 -11.62 4.91 31.09
N LEU A 90 -12.70 4.13 31.10
CA LEU A 90 -14.06 4.65 31.18
C LEU A 90 -14.41 5.05 32.61
N ILE A 91 -15.22 6.10 32.74
CA ILE A 91 -15.75 6.53 34.03
C ILE A 91 -16.59 5.38 34.62
N ARG A 92 -16.23 4.93 35.83
CA ARG A 92 -16.95 3.85 36.51
C ARG A 92 -18.39 4.27 36.78
N HIS A 93 -19.35 3.38 36.52
CA HIS A 93 -20.75 3.64 36.82
C HIS A 93 -20.98 3.74 38.34
N GLY A 94 -21.50 4.88 38.78
CA GLY A 94 -22.01 5.05 40.14
C GLY A 94 -23.40 4.44 40.25
N LEU A 95 -23.56 3.42 41.09
CA LEU A 95 -24.87 2.81 41.36
C LEU A 95 -25.59 3.62 42.45
N LEU A 96 -26.88 3.91 42.24
CA LEU A 96 -27.72 4.61 43.20
C LEU A 96 -27.78 3.89 44.56
N SER A 97 -27.68 2.56 44.56
CA SER A 97 -27.61 1.73 45.76
C SER A 97 -26.47 2.12 46.70
N ASN A 98 -25.31 2.54 46.16
CA ASN A 98 -24.17 2.96 46.98
C ASN A 98 -24.48 4.26 47.74
N HIS A 99 -25.22 5.17 47.12
CA HIS A 99 -25.67 6.40 47.78
C HIS A 99 -26.75 6.12 48.84
N LEU A 100 -27.69 5.23 48.56
CA LEU A 100 -28.75 4.86 49.51
C LEU A 100 -28.21 4.09 50.72
N ASN A 101 -27.18 3.27 50.54
CA ASN A 101 -26.54 2.55 51.65
C ASN A 101 -25.89 3.49 52.66
N HIS A 102 -25.45 4.68 52.24
CA HIS A 102 -24.91 5.68 53.16
C HIS A 102 -25.97 6.23 54.13
N LEU A 103 -27.25 6.19 53.78
CA LEU A 103 -28.34 6.64 54.66
C LEU A 103 -28.56 5.69 55.84
N ASN A 104 -28.16 4.42 55.70
CA ASN A 104 -28.28 3.42 56.77
C ASN A 104 -27.28 3.62 57.91
N VAL A 105 -26.28 4.50 57.76
CA VAL A 105 -25.28 4.79 58.82
C VAL A 105 -25.92 5.35 60.09
N ILE A 106 -27.06 6.04 59.96
CA ILE A 106 -27.76 6.67 61.09
C ILE A 106 -28.82 5.73 61.69
N LYS A 107 -29.05 4.55 61.08
CA LYS A 107 -30.08 3.61 61.53
C LYS A 107 -29.70 3.04 62.91
N ARG A 108 -30.44 3.47 63.93
CA ARG A 108 -30.38 2.94 65.29
C ARG A 108 -31.59 2.05 65.54
N TRP A 109 -31.40 1.04 66.37
CA TRP A 109 -32.50 0.18 66.82
C TRP A 109 -33.19 0.89 67.99
N GLU A 110 -34.53 0.84 68.03
CA GLU A 110 -35.33 1.29 69.18
C GLU A 110 -35.11 0.41 70.42
#